data_AF-A0A662R8P1-F1
#
_entry.id   AF-A0A662R8P1-F1
#
_cell.length_a   1.000
_cell.length_b   1.000
_cell.length_c   1.000
_cell.angle_alpha   90.00
_cell.angle_beta   90.00
_cell.angle_gamma   90.00
#
_symmetry.space_group_name_H-M   'P 1'
#
loop_
_entity.id
_entity.type
_entity.pdbx_description
1 polymer ?
#
loop_
_entity_poly.entity_id
_entity_poly.type
_entity_poly.pdbx_seq_one_letter_code
_entity_poly.pdbx_strand_id
1 'polypeptide(L)'
;MVRIDTNKCTGCGVCVKICPDGFEVKEKKAVLKNSDAECIDKAAAACPVGAIVSDSNLWWQTRQVIPARGGKRRGRGRGGGRKW
;
A
#
# COMPACT_ATOMS: atom_id res chain seq x y z
N MET A 1 5.85 -14.80 6.52
CA MET A 1 5.24 -15.68 5.49
C MET A 1 4.65 -14.82 4.39
N VAL A 2 4.98 -15.10 3.12
CA VAL A 2 4.50 -14.33 1.95
C VAL A 2 3.74 -15.26 1.00
N ARG A 3 2.57 -14.85 0.52
CA ARG A 3 1.68 -15.61 -0.35
C ARG A 3 1.16 -14.74 -1.49
N ILE A 4 0.98 -15.35 -2.67
CA ILE A 4 0.46 -14.67 -3.86
C ILE A 4 -0.85 -15.35 -4.28
N ASP A 5 -1.93 -14.58 -4.36
CA ASP A 5 -3.21 -15.00 -4.90
C ASP A 5 -3.19 -14.95 -6.43
N THR A 6 -2.94 -16.09 -7.08
CA THR A 6 -2.91 -16.20 -8.55
C THR A 6 -4.25 -15.92 -9.22
N ASN A 7 -5.35 -15.98 -8.48
CA ASN A 7 -6.69 -15.60 -8.95
C ASN A 7 -6.88 -14.08 -9.08
N LYS A 8 -6.27 -13.31 -8.18
CA LYS A 8 -6.30 -11.83 -8.21
C LYS A 8 -5.15 -11.25 -9.02
N CYS A 9 -4.03 -11.97 -9.08
CA CYS A 9 -2.84 -11.54 -9.80
C CYS A 9 -3.13 -11.46 -11.31
N THR A 10 -3.10 -10.25 -11.85
CA THR A 10 -3.27 -10.00 -13.28
C THR A 10 -1.96 -10.02 -14.07
N GLY A 11 -0.83 -10.28 -13.41
CA GLY A 11 0.48 -10.27 -14.07
C GLY A 11 1.02 -8.88 -14.37
N CYS A 12 0.60 -7.84 -13.63
CA CYS A 12 1.01 -6.46 -13.88
C CYS A 12 2.54 -6.21 -13.81
N GLY A 13 3.30 -7.08 -13.14
CA GLY A 13 4.76 -7.00 -13.05
C GLY A 13 5.31 -5.88 -12.15
N VAL A 14 4.44 -5.15 -11.43
CA VAL A 14 4.85 -4.09 -10.49
C VAL A 14 5.71 -4.64 -9.35
N CYS A 15 5.44 -5.86 -8.88
CA CYS A 15 6.22 -6.51 -7.83
C CYS A 15 7.69 -6.74 -8.23
N VAL A 16 7.95 -7.16 -9.47
CA VAL A 16 9.32 -7.38 -9.97
C VAL A 16 10.05 -6.06 -10.21
N LYS A 17 9.33 -5.00 -10.60
CA LYS A 17 9.91 -3.66 -10.72
C LYS A 17 10.38 -3.08 -9.38
N ILE A 18 9.68 -3.42 -8.30
CA ILE A 18 10.01 -2.96 -6.94
C ILE A 18 11.04 -3.87 -6.26
N CYS A 19 10.91 -5.18 -6.50
CA CYS A 19 11.68 -6.20 -5.81
C CYS A 19 12.00 -7.34 -6.80
N PRO A 20 12.99 -7.15 -7.67
CA PRO A 20 13.39 -8.16 -8.66
C PRO A 20 14.02 -9.41 -8.01
N ASP A 21 14.60 -9.25 -6.82
CA ASP A 21 15.17 -10.37 -6.05
C ASP A 21 14.11 -11.21 -5.32
N GLY A 22 12.98 -10.59 -4.96
CA GLY A 22 11.90 -11.23 -4.21
C GLY A 22 10.81 -11.86 -5.08
N PHE A 23 10.46 -11.22 -6.20
CA PHE A 23 9.40 -11.66 -7.09
C PHE A 23 9.90 -11.86 -8.53
N GLU A 24 9.31 -12.83 -9.22
CA GLU A 24 9.58 -13.12 -10.62
C GLU A 24 8.25 -13.30 -11.36
N VAL A 25 8.09 -12.79 -12.59
CA VAL A 25 6.87 -13.05 -13.38
C VAL A 25 7.14 -14.21 -14.33
N LYS A 26 6.35 -15.29 -14.21
CA LYS A 26 6.30 -16.39 -15.17
C LYS A 26 4.89 -16.54 -15.72
N GLU A 27 4.76 -16.71 -17.02
CA GLU A 27 3.47 -16.95 -17.69
C GLU A 27 2.36 -15.94 -17.30
N LYS A 28 2.72 -14.65 -17.22
CA LYS A 28 1.80 -13.57 -16.79
C LYS A 28 1.28 -13.71 -15.35
N LYS A 29 1.96 -14.45 -14.48
CA LYS A 29 1.65 -14.57 -13.04
C LYS A 29 2.89 -14.27 -12.21
N ALA A 30 2.71 -13.59 -11.09
CA ALA A 30 3.81 -13.35 -10.16
C ALA A 30 4.11 -14.63 -9.36
N VAL A 31 5.38 -14.97 -9.26
CA VAL A 31 5.95 -16.10 -8.53
C VAL A 31 6.90 -15.55 -7.48
N LEU A 32 6.86 -16.13 -6.28
CA LEU A 32 7.73 -15.75 -5.18
C LEU A 32 9.08 -16.46 -5.35
N LYS A 33 10.17 -15.70 -5.41
CA LYS A 33 11.54 -16.21 -5.56
C LYS A 33 12.26 -16.20 -4.22
N ASN A 34 12.20 -15.09 -3.51
CA ASN A 34 12.77 -14.93 -2.19
C ASN A 34 11.73 -14.29 -1.26
N SER A 35 11.46 -14.94 -0.13
CA SER A 35 10.46 -14.50 0.85
C SER A 35 11.03 -13.57 1.92
N ASP A 36 12.36 -13.45 1.97
CA ASP A 36 13.10 -12.73 3.01
C ASP A 36 13.61 -11.36 2.53
N ALA A 37 13.29 -10.98 1.30
CA ALA A 37 13.69 -9.70 0.77
C ALA A 37 12.91 -8.56 1.45
N GLU A 38 13.63 -7.57 1.99
CA GLU A 38 13.05 -6.39 2.65
C GLU A 38 12.16 -5.55 1.72
N CYS A 39 12.29 -5.74 0.40
CA CYS A 39 11.48 -5.06 -0.60
C CYS A 39 10.09 -5.67 -0.81
N ILE A 40 9.77 -6.79 -0.15
CA ILE A 40 8.48 -7.47 -0.30
C ILE A 40 7.32 -6.61 0.22
N ASP A 41 7.52 -5.91 1.33
CA ASP A 41 6.46 -5.07 1.91
C ASP A 41 6.09 -3.92 0.97
N LYS A 42 7.08 -3.33 0.30
CA LYS A 42 6.86 -2.30 -0.72
C LYS A 42 6.15 -2.86 -1.94
N ALA A 43 6.55 -4.06 -2.39
CA ALA A 43 5.90 -4.73 -3.52
C ALA A 43 4.44 -5.09 -3.22
N ALA A 44 4.16 -5.53 -1.98
CA ALA A 44 2.81 -5.84 -1.53
C ALA A 44 1.93 -4.59 -1.44
N ALA A 45 2.46 -3.48 -0.91
CA ALA A 45 1.74 -2.20 -0.83
C ALA A 45 1.46 -1.56 -2.20
N ALA A 46 2.33 -1.80 -3.18
CA ALA A 46 2.15 -1.28 -4.54
C ALA A 46 1.24 -2.14 -5.42
N CYS A 47 0.82 -3.32 -4.96
CA CYS A 47 -0.03 -4.21 -5.73
C CYS A 47 -1.44 -3.61 -5.86
N PRO A 48 -1.88 -3.16 -7.05
CA PRO A 48 -3.15 -2.44 -7.20
C PRO A 48 -4.37 -3.31 -6.92
N VAL A 49 -4.23 -4.62 -7.08
CA VAL A 49 -5.28 -5.62 -6.87
C VAL A 49 -5.19 -6.31 -5.50
N GLY A 50 -4.18 -5.96 -4.68
CA GLY A 50 -3.96 -6.59 -3.38
C GLY A 50 -3.77 -8.12 -3.47
N ALA A 51 -3.07 -8.59 -4.50
CA ALA A 51 -2.85 -10.04 -4.73
C ALA A 51 -1.69 -10.62 -3.90
N ILE A 52 -0.93 -9.79 -3.17
CA ILE A 52 0.24 -10.22 -2.38
C ILE A 52 -0.09 -10.06 -0.91
N VAL A 53 -0.03 -11.16 -0.16
CA VAL A 53 -0.32 -11.22 1.27
C VAL A 53 0.98 -11.57 2.01
N SER A 54 1.54 -10.61 2.75
CA SER A 54 2.67 -10.82 3.66
C SER A 54 2.23 -10.66 5.10
N ASP A 55 2.94 -11.32 6.03
CA ASP A 55 2.69 -11.27 7.47
C ASP A 55 2.79 -9.82 8.03
N SER A 56 3.68 -9.00 7.47
CA SER A 56 3.81 -7.56 7.80
C SER A 56 2.60 -6.72 7.36
N ASN A 57 1.74 -7.25 6.48
CA ASN A 57 0.47 -6.64 6.10
C ASN A 57 -0.71 -7.07 7.01
N LEU A 58 -0.43 -7.71 8.16
CA LEU A 58 -1.38 -7.99 9.24
C LEU A 58 -1.16 -7.09 10.48
N TRP A 59 -0.93 -5.79 10.25
CA TRP A 59 -1.09 -4.73 11.26
C TRP A 59 -2.00 -3.65 10.63
N TRP A 60 -3.23 -3.52 11.17
CA TRP A 60 -4.31 -2.56 10.81
C TRP A 60 -4.41 -2.18 9.31
N GLN A 61 -5.31 -2.90 8.66
CA GLN A 61 -5.94 -2.54 7.40
C GLN A 61 -6.16 -1.00 7.25
N THR A 62 -5.72 -0.43 6.12
CA THR A 62 -6.48 0.62 5.39
C THR A 62 -6.87 1.94 6.10
N ARG A 63 -5.94 2.75 6.68
CA ARG A 63 -6.32 4.14 7.08
C ARG A 63 -5.28 5.29 7.03
N GLN A 64 -4.01 5.09 6.69
CA GLN A 64 -2.99 6.17 6.81
C GLN A 64 -1.98 6.30 5.66
N VAL A 65 -2.35 5.97 4.41
CA VAL A 65 -1.51 6.29 3.23
C VAL A 65 -1.92 7.59 2.52
N ILE A 66 -2.59 8.51 3.21
CA ILE A 66 -2.58 9.92 2.80
C ILE A 66 -2.20 10.76 4.02
N PRO A 67 -0.92 11.17 4.19
CA PRO A 67 -0.66 12.39 4.91
C PRO A 67 -1.31 13.50 4.09
N ALA A 68 -2.52 13.90 4.47
CA ALA A 68 -3.15 15.11 3.97
C ALA A 68 -2.30 16.31 4.45
N ARG A 69 -1.18 16.56 3.76
CA ARG A 69 -0.60 17.89 3.66
C ARG A 69 -1.65 18.73 2.94
N GLY A 70 -2.46 19.47 3.67
CA GLY A 70 -3.41 20.39 3.03
C GLY A 70 -4.48 20.96 3.94
N GLY A 71 -4.15 22.03 4.67
CA GLY A 71 -5.10 23.13 4.90
C GLY A 71 -5.84 23.18 6.24
N LYS A 72 -5.19 23.72 7.28
CA LYS A 72 -5.93 24.40 8.37
C LYS A 72 -6.55 25.69 7.81
N ARG A 73 -7.72 25.62 7.18
CA ARG A 73 -8.59 26.79 7.00
C ARG A 73 -9.42 27.00 8.27
N ARG A 74 -8.79 27.56 9.31
CA ARG A 74 -9.53 28.11 10.47
C ARG A 74 -9.98 29.54 10.14
N GLY A 75 -10.96 29.65 9.25
CA GLY A 75 -11.76 30.87 9.12
C GLY A 75 -12.91 30.81 10.11
N ARG A 76 -12.74 31.42 11.28
CA ARG A 76 -13.84 31.60 12.26
C ARG A 76 -13.97 33.08 12.59
N GLY A 77 -14.53 33.83 11.63
CA GLY A 77 -15.12 35.13 11.89
C GLY A 77 -16.62 34.98 12.05
N ARG A 78 -17.15 35.22 13.25
CA ARG A 78 -18.49 35.79 13.52
C ARG A 78 -18.41 36.52 14.87
N GLY A 79 -18.50 37.85 14.81
CA GLY A 79 -18.61 38.71 15.98
C GLY A 79 -20.02 38.71 16.58
N GLY A 80 -20.14 39.41 17.71
CA GLY A 80 -21.41 39.78 18.35
C GLY A 80 -21.47 39.36 19.82
N GLY A 81 -21.40 40.32 20.75
CA GLY A 81 -21.58 40.03 22.17
C GLY A 81 -21.26 41.18 23.12
N ARG A 82 -22.19 42.13 23.18
CA ARG A 82 -22.38 43.23 24.16
C ARG A 82 -21.77 42.97 25.55
N LYS A 83 -21.13 43.99 26.13
CA LYS A 83 -21.20 44.23 27.58
C LYS A 83 -21.30 45.73 27.83
N TRP A 84 -22.26 46.06 28.68
CA TRP A 84 -22.75 47.39 29.06
C TRP A 84 -21.66 48.33 29.58
#